data_AF-A0AAN5CI21-F1
#
_entry.id   AF-A0AAN5CI21-F1
#
_cell.length_a   1.000
_cell.length_b   1.000
_cell.length_c   1.000
_cell.angle_alpha   90.00
_cell.angle_beta   90.00
_cell.angle_gamma   90.00
#
_symmetry.space_group_name_H-M   'P 1'
#
loop_
_entity.id
_entity.type
_entity.pdbx_description
1 polymer ?
#
loop_
_entity_poly.entity_id
_entity_poly.type
_entity_poly.pdbx_seq_one_letter_code
_entity_poly.pdbx_strand_id
1 'polypeptide(L)'
;SFYEIKLNTTDSKKIARFAKASNPADSNIASENFPVLLRDFTRIFPYHICFDRNLIIEHVGTFLLNEYNLANKKGLHLQDVVELLQPTAAKMEFASFLEHANTRFFVRIKVPGNRGKEGDDPVDLQLSGQMMPLASGNSIVFLCSP
;
A
#
# COMPACT_ATOMS: atom_id res chain seq x y z
N SER A 1 16.45 5.08 3.05
CA SER A 1 15.72 3.88 3.50
C SER A 1 15.31 3.07 2.29
N PHE A 2 15.59 1.77 2.30
CA PHE A 2 15.23 0.82 1.24
C PHE A 2 14.01 0.00 1.68
N TYR A 3 13.16 -0.40 0.73
CA TYR A 3 11.96 -1.21 1.02
C TYR A 3 12.20 -2.66 0.65
N GLU A 4 12.13 -3.53 1.65
CA GLU A 4 12.07 -4.98 1.44
C GLU A 4 10.66 -5.47 1.77
N ILE A 5 9.95 -5.89 0.73
CA ILE A 5 8.64 -6.52 0.84
C ILE A 5 8.87 -8.01 1.02
N LYS A 6 8.33 -8.61 2.08
CA LYS A 6 8.30 -10.06 2.22
C LYS A 6 7.33 -10.63 1.18
N LEU A 7 7.86 -11.16 0.08
CA LEU A 7 7.08 -11.94 -0.86
C LEU A 7 6.67 -13.24 -0.18
N ASN A 8 5.37 -13.42 0.05
CA ASN A 8 4.84 -14.68 0.56
C ASN A 8 4.77 -15.68 -0.61
N THR A 9 5.86 -16.41 -0.83
CA THR A 9 5.93 -17.41 -1.91
C THR A 9 5.23 -18.70 -1.46
N THR A 10 3.90 -18.73 -1.51
CA THR A 10 3.13 -19.97 -1.25
C THR A 10 2.48 -20.56 -2.50
N ASP A 11 2.72 -20.02 -3.70
CA ASP A 11 2.08 -20.57 -4.92
C ASP A 11 3.01 -20.64 -6.13
N SER A 12 3.91 -21.62 -6.10
CA SER A 12 4.94 -21.90 -7.12
C SER A 12 4.39 -22.26 -8.51
N LYS A 13 3.07 -22.30 -8.72
CA LYS A 13 2.45 -22.77 -9.97
C LYS A 13 1.97 -21.68 -10.93
N LYS A 14 1.95 -20.41 -10.53
CA LYS A 14 1.37 -19.31 -11.36
C LYS A 14 2.37 -18.48 -12.16
N ILE A 15 3.67 -18.66 -11.92
CA ILE A 15 4.76 -17.88 -12.58
C ILE A 15 4.96 -18.30 -14.05
N ALA A 16 4.46 -19.47 -14.45
CA ALA A 16 4.74 -20.06 -15.76
C ALA A 16 4.07 -19.37 -16.98
N ARG A 17 3.13 -18.42 -16.77
CA ARG A 17 2.33 -17.88 -17.90
C ARG A 17 2.92 -16.65 -18.59
N PHE A 18 4.00 -16.06 -18.08
CA PHE A 18 4.61 -14.85 -18.67
C PHE A 18 6.05 -15.02 -19.18
N ALA A 19 6.65 -16.22 -19.08
CA ALA A 19 8.01 -16.45 -19.58
C ALA A 19 7.98 -16.99 -21.02
N LYS A 20 7.87 -16.09 -22.01
CA LYS A 20 8.24 -16.43 -23.39
C LYS A 20 9.75 -16.21 -23.54
N ALA A 21 10.48 -17.33 -23.53
CA ALA A 21 11.90 -17.50 -23.89
C ALA A 21 12.91 -16.56 -23.20
N SER A 22 13.50 -17.03 -22.12
CA SER A 22 14.88 -16.69 -21.76
C SER A 22 15.54 -17.94 -21.17
N ASN A 23 16.79 -18.21 -21.55
CA ASN A 23 17.55 -19.37 -21.08
C ASN A 23 17.48 -19.49 -19.55
N PRO A 24 17.43 -20.70 -18.96
CA PRO A 24 17.44 -20.90 -17.52
C PRO A 24 18.66 -20.25 -16.82
N ALA A 25 19.74 -20.01 -17.58
CA ALA A 25 20.96 -19.35 -17.12
C ALA A 25 20.86 -17.81 -16.99
N ASP A 26 19.87 -17.16 -17.65
CA ASP A 26 19.75 -15.69 -17.67
C ASP A 26 18.80 -15.15 -16.58
N SER A 27 18.18 -16.02 -15.79
CA SER A 27 17.14 -15.64 -14.80
C SER A 27 17.63 -15.54 -13.35
N ASN A 28 18.95 -15.57 -13.12
CA ASN A 28 19.52 -15.24 -11.82
C ASN A 28 19.70 -13.72 -11.70
N ILE A 29 18.61 -12.96 -11.78
CA ILE A 29 18.62 -11.63 -11.17
C ILE A 29 18.63 -11.91 -9.67
N ALA A 30 19.83 -11.89 -9.07
CA ALA A 30 19.97 -11.82 -7.63
C ALA A 30 19.05 -10.68 -7.14
N SER A 31 18.13 -10.99 -6.23
CA SER A 31 17.18 -10.02 -5.65
C SER A 31 17.88 -8.85 -4.93
N GLU A 32 19.21 -8.89 -4.85
CA GLU A 32 20.09 -7.90 -4.24
C GLU A 32 20.39 -6.67 -5.15
N ASN A 33 20.05 -6.68 -6.45
CA ASN A 33 20.67 -5.73 -7.38
C ASN A 33 19.88 -4.46 -7.77
N PHE A 34 18.65 -4.22 -7.29
CA PHE A 34 17.97 -2.95 -7.56
C PHE A 34 17.11 -2.48 -6.38
N PRO A 35 17.71 -1.91 -5.35
CA PRO A 35 16.95 -1.35 -4.25
C PRO A 35 16.09 -0.17 -4.73
N VAL A 36 14.78 -0.24 -4.55
CA VAL A 36 13.88 0.86 -4.86
C VAL A 36 13.97 1.91 -3.75
N LEU A 37 14.35 3.14 -4.11
CA LEU A 37 14.35 4.27 -3.18
C LEU A 37 12.91 4.66 -2.84
N LEU A 38 12.68 5.16 -1.61
CA LEU A 38 11.37 5.67 -1.19
C LEU A 38 10.75 6.65 -2.18
N ARG A 39 11.57 7.59 -2.69
CA ARG A 39 11.13 8.57 -3.69
C ARG A 39 10.57 7.90 -4.95
N ASP A 40 11.17 6.81 -5.39
CA ASP A 40 10.75 6.11 -6.60
C ASP A 40 9.56 5.20 -6.28
N PHE A 41 9.57 4.54 -5.12
CA PHE A 41 8.46 3.73 -4.62
C PHE A 41 7.15 4.52 -4.54
N THR A 42 7.18 5.72 -3.97
CA THR A 42 5.99 6.59 -3.85
C THR A 42 5.40 7.02 -5.20
N ARG A 43 6.22 7.03 -6.26
CA ARG A 43 5.79 7.32 -7.64
C ARG A 43 5.28 6.07 -8.35
N ILE A 44 5.90 4.91 -8.11
CA ILE A 44 5.49 3.62 -8.68
C ILE A 44 4.14 3.20 -8.10
N PHE A 45 3.92 3.42 -6.80
CA PHE A 45 2.67 3.12 -6.11
C PHE A 45 2.01 4.41 -5.61
N PRO A 46 1.38 5.21 -6.50
CA PRO A 46 0.89 6.54 -6.15
C PRO A 46 -0.25 6.56 -5.13
N TYR A 47 -0.91 5.42 -4.89
CA TYR A 47 -2.02 5.28 -3.94
C TYR A 47 -1.66 4.54 -2.65
N HIS A 48 -0.41 4.10 -2.45
CA HIS A 48 -0.09 3.30 -1.26
C HIS A 48 -0.20 4.12 0.04
N ILE A 49 -0.40 3.42 1.15
CA ILE A 49 -0.34 3.98 2.50
C ILE A 49 0.57 3.09 3.34
N CYS A 50 1.54 3.66 4.05
CA CYS A 50 2.38 2.93 4.97
C CYS A 50 2.25 3.50 6.38
N PHE A 51 2.07 2.62 7.35
CA PHE A 51 1.80 2.98 8.75
C PHE A 51 2.44 2.00 9.73
N ASP A 52 2.71 2.49 10.93
CA ASP A 52 3.35 1.73 12.01
C ASP A 52 2.35 0.90 12.85
N ARG A 53 2.85 0.24 13.90
CA ARG A 53 2.04 -0.57 14.84
C ARG A 53 0.94 0.22 15.56
N ASN A 54 1.11 1.53 15.71
CA ASN A 54 0.15 2.43 16.32
C ASN A 54 -0.78 3.08 15.28
N LEU A 55 -0.76 2.56 14.04
CA LEU A 55 -1.52 3.08 12.90
C LEU A 55 -1.16 4.53 12.55
N ILE A 56 0.02 5.00 12.93
CA ILE A 56 0.53 6.30 12.53
C ILE A 56 1.09 6.18 11.11
N ILE A 57 0.59 7.00 10.20
CA ILE A 57 1.04 7.02 8.82
C ILE A 57 2.47 7.55 8.77
N GLU A 58 3.37 6.75 8.21
CA GLU A 58 4.78 7.09 8.00
C GLU A 58 4.97 7.79 6.65
N HIS A 59 4.30 7.31 5.60
CA HIS A 59 4.33 7.88 4.25
C HIS A 59 3.17 7.35 3.40
N VAL A 60 2.89 8.05 2.31
CA VAL A 60 1.85 7.71 1.33
C VAL A 60 2.38 7.90 -0.09
N GLY A 61 1.67 7.35 -1.07
CA GLY A 61 1.96 7.56 -2.48
C GLY A 61 1.75 9.01 -2.92
N THR A 62 2.41 9.40 -4.02
CA THR A 62 2.42 10.79 -4.48
C THR A 62 1.04 11.33 -4.85
N PHE A 63 0.12 10.49 -5.32
CA PHE A 63 -1.25 10.94 -5.60
C PHE A 63 -1.97 11.29 -4.29
N LEU A 64 -1.98 10.38 -3.31
CA LEU A 64 -2.66 10.65 -2.04
C LEU A 64 -2.06 11.84 -1.30
N LEU A 65 -0.73 11.99 -1.35
CA LEU A 65 -0.03 13.12 -0.74
C LEU A 65 -0.53 14.46 -1.27
N ASN A 66 -0.63 14.58 -2.61
CA ASN A 66 -0.94 15.83 -3.30
C ASN A 66 -2.46 16.10 -3.33
N GLU A 67 -3.26 15.06 -3.56
CA GLU A 67 -4.71 15.17 -3.69
C GLU A 67 -5.37 15.48 -2.35
N TYR A 68 -4.89 14.88 -1.24
CA TYR A 68 -5.52 15.01 0.09
C TYR A 68 -4.68 15.82 1.08
N ASN A 69 -3.63 16.50 0.62
CA ASN A 69 -2.74 17.36 1.40
C ASN A 69 -2.24 16.70 2.72
N LEU A 70 -1.78 15.46 2.62
CA LEU A 70 -1.38 14.67 3.80
C LEU A 70 0.00 15.05 4.35
N ALA A 71 0.76 15.91 3.65
CA ALA A 71 2.14 16.25 3.98
C ALA A 71 2.31 17.02 5.31
N ASN A 72 1.29 17.77 5.74
CA ASN A 72 1.42 18.75 6.83
C ASN A 72 0.94 18.24 8.20
N LYS A 73 0.52 16.98 8.30
CA LYS A 73 -0.09 16.44 9.52
C LYS A 73 0.90 15.51 10.23
N LYS A 74 1.63 16.03 11.22
CA LYS A 74 2.45 15.20 12.12
C LYS A 74 1.54 14.27 12.92
N GLY A 75 1.93 12.99 13.03
CA GLY A 75 1.19 12.00 13.81
C GLY A 75 -0.20 11.69 13.23
N LEU A 76 -0.34 11.72 11.89
CA LEU A 76 -1.61 11.43 11.24
C LEU A 76 -1.98 9.95 11.44
N HIS A 77 -3.08 9.72 12.14
CA HIS A 77 -3.56 8.37 12.40
C HIS A 77 -4.35 7.84 11.20
N LEU A 78 -4.16 6.56 10.85
CA LEU A 78 -4.79 5.92 9.70
C LEU A 78 -6.31 6.04 9.76
N GLN A 79 -6.89 5.83 10.95
CA GLN A 79 -8.34 5.93 11.16
C GLN A 79 -8.88 7.34 10.92
N ASP A 80 -8.06 8.38 10.88
CA ASP A 80 -8.50 9.75 10.58
C ASP A 80 -8.54 10.03 9.07
N VAL A 81 -7.89 9.18 8.27
CA VAL A 81 -7.77 9.35 6.82
C VAL A 81 -8.68 8.39 6.06
N VAL A 82 -8.82 7.17 6.56
CA VAL A 82 -9.55 6.11 5.87
C VAL A 82 -10.61 5.45 6.73
N GLU A 83 -11.63 4.93 6.07
CA GLU A 83 -12.64 4.02 6.61
C GLU A 83 -12.40 2.63 6.03
N LEU A 84 -12.36 1.60 6.87
CA LEU A 84 -12.27 0.20 6.44
C LEU A 84 -13.65 -0.32 6.04
N LEU A 85 -13.81 -0.74 4.78
CA LEU A 85 -15.05 -1.29 4.25
C LEU A 85 -15.06 -2.82 4.23
N GLN A 86 -13.93 -3.43 3.86
CA GLN A 86 -13.77 -4.89 3.80
C GLN A 86 -12.32 -5.31 4.12
N PRO A 87 -12.11 -6.52 4.66
CA PRO A 87 -13.14 -7.46 5.11
C PRO A 87 -13.82 -6.98 6.41
N THR A 88 -15.12 -7.23 6.57
CA THR A 88 -15.87 -6.80 7.77
C THR A 88 -15.41 -7.46 9.07
N ALA A 89 -14.73 -8.61 8.97
CA ALA A 89 -14.13 -9.30 10.11
C ALA A 89 -12.83 -8.63 10.61
N ALA A 90 -12.16 -7.84 9.78
CA ALA A 90 -10.97 -7.11 10.18
C ALA A 90 -11.35 -5.83 10.94
N LYS A 91 -10.51 -5.47 11.91
CA LYS A 91 -10.62 -4.25 12.69
C LYS A 91 -9.55 -3.25 12.25
N MET A 92 -9.78 -1.97 12.53
CA MET A 92 -8.76 -0.92 12.37
C MET A 92 -7.67 -1.04 13.45
N GLU A 93 -6.90 -2.13 13.41
CA GLU A 93 -5.86 -2.50 14.35
C GLU A 93 -4.74 -3.23 13.61
N PHE A 94 -3.48 -2.96 13.96
CA PHE A 94 -2.32 -3.53 13.27
C PHE A 94 -2.32 -5.07 13.27
N ALA A 95 -2.61 -5.70 14.42
CA ALA A 95 -2.67 -7.15 14.52
C ALA A 95 -3.78 -7.75 13.64
N SER A 96 -4.95 -7.11 13.60
CA SER A 96 -6.07 -7.56 12.78
C SER A 96 -5.73 -7.52 11.27
N PHE A 97 -4.98 -6.50 10.83
CA PHE A 97 -4.51 -6.45 9.44
C PHE A 97 -3.54 -7.58 9.09
N LEU A 98 -2.69 -8.01 10.04
CA LEU A 98 -1.79 -9.14 9.83
C LEU A 98 -2.52 -10.47 9.79
N GLU A 99 -3.52 -10.68 10.66
CA GLU A 99 -4.37 -11.88 10.66
C GLU A 99 -5.10 -12.05 9.32
N HIS A 100 -5.46 -10.94 8.68
CA HIS A 100 -6.18 -10.91 7.42
C HIS A 100 -5.28 -10.55 6.21
N ALA A 101 -3.95 -10.60 6.34
CA ALA A 101 -3.01 -10.15 5.30
C ALA A 101 -3.17 -10.88 3.95
N ASN A 102 -3.71 -12.11 3.96
CA ASN A 102 -3.99 -12.89 2.76
C ASN A 102 -5.33 -12.53 2.07
N THR A 103 -6.10 -11.61 2.64
CA THR A 103 -7.37 -11.14 2.09
C THR A 103 -7.21 -9.82 1.34
N ARG A 104 -8.19 -9.46 0.52
CA ARG A 104 -8.24 -8.16 -0.14
C ARG A 104 -8.96 -7.16 0.75
N PHE A 105 -8.34 -6.02 0.97
CA PHE A 105 -8.90 -4.91 1.74
C PHE A 105 -9.54 -3.90 0.81
N PHE A 106 -10.66 -3.34 1.25
CA PHE A 106 -11.30 -2.18 0.64
C PHE A 106 -11.37 -1.09 1.69
N VAL A 107 -10.86 0.10 1.36
CA VAL A 107 -10.90 1.27 2.23
C VAL A 107 -11.44 2.45 1.45
N ARG A 108 -12.12 3.37 2.14
CA ARG A 108 -12.58 4.65 1.58
C ARG A 108 -11.76 5.78 2.18
N ILE A 109 -11.33 6.74 1.36
CA ILE A 109 -10.74 7.98 1.87
C ILE A 109 -11.86 8.87 2.39
N LYS A 110 -11.78 9.29 3.66
CA LYS A 110 -12.81 10.13 4.31
C LYS A 110 -12.41 11.61 4.45
N VAL A 111 -11.17 11.95 4.13
CA VAL A 111 -10.69 13.34 4.14
C VAL A 111 -11.01 14.02 2.81
N PRO A 112 -11.32 15.33 2.82
CA PRO A 112 -11.60 16.06 1.58
C PRO A 112 -10.35 16.14 0.71
N GLY A 113 -10.53 15.88 -0.59
CA GLY A 113 -9.49 16.07 -1.61
C GLY A 113 -9.50 17.50 -2.17
N ASN A 114 -8.47 17.83 -2.94
CA ASN A 114 -8.34 19.10 -3.66
C ASN A 114 -9.18 19.13 -4.94
N ARG A 115 -9.61 17.97 -5.46
CA ARG A 115 -10.63 17.83 -6.50
C ARG A 115 -12.00 18.11 -5.91
N GLY A 116 -12.29 19.40 -5.85
CA GLY A 116 -13.57 19.99 -5.57
C GLY A 116 -13.47 21.46 -5.96
N LYS A 117 -13.71 21.78 -7.23
CA LYS A 117 -14.12 23.14 -7.55
C LYS A 117 -15.47 23.36 -6.85
N GLU A 118 -15.78 24.59 -6.44
CA GLU A 118 -17.12 24.94 -5.96
C GLU A 118 -18.17 24.38 -6.93
N GLY A 119 -18.93 23.37 -6.48
CA GLY A 119 -20.00 22.73 -7.25
C GLY A 119 -19.76 21.29 -7.74
N ASP A 120 -18.60 20.68 -7.49
CA ASP A 120 -18.37 19.25 -7.77
C ASP A 120 -18.51 18.42 -6.48
N ASP A 121 -19.21 17.29 -6.55
CA ASP A 121 -19.40 16.41 -5.39
C ASP A 121 -18.04 15.89 -4.89
N PRO A 122 -17.84 15.73 -3.57
CA PRO A 122 -16.62 15.15 -3.03
C PRO A 122 -16.33 13.80 -3.70
N VAL A 123 -15.16 13.66 -4.30
CA VAL A 123 -14.77 12.40 -4.95
C VAL A 123 -14.67 11.31 -3.88
N ASP A 124 -15.64 10.40 -3.87
CA ASP A 124 -15.67 9.22 -3.01
C ASP A 124 -14.63 8.21 -3.49
N LEU A 125 -13.36 8.42 -3.09
CA LEU A 125 -12.27 7.54 -3.47
C LEU A 125 -12.26 6.29 -2.59
N GLN A 126 -12.62 5.16 -3.18
CA GLN A 126 -12.39 3.84 -2.61
C GLN A 126 -11.09 3.27 -3.18
N LEU A 127 -10.34 2.54 -2.35
CA LEU A 127 -9.09 1.89 -2.70
C LEU A 127 -9.19 0.41 -2.35
N SER A 128 -8.76 -0.46 -3.26
CA SER A 128 -8.71 -1.90 -3.03
C SER A 128 -7.29 -2.44 -3.18
N GLY A 129 -6.89 -3.33 -2.27
CA GLY A 129 -5.49 -3.72 -2.18
C GLY A 129 -5.18 -4.81 -1.16
N GLN A 130 -3.90 -4.96 -0.84
CA GLN A 130 -3.42 -5.89 0.18
C GLN A 130 -2.57 -5.17 1.22
N MET A 131 -2.74 -5.58 2.47
CA MET A 131 -1.91 -5.17 3.61
C MET A 131 -0.68 -6.07 3.65
N MET A 132 0.50 -5.52 3.39
CA MET A 132 1.75 -6.27 3.38
C MET A 132 2.69 -5.82 4.49
N PRO A 133 3.10 -6.71 5.41
CA PRO A 133 4.12 -6.36 6.40
C PRO A 133 5.47 -6.13 5.74
N LEU A 134 6.16 -5.06 6.15
CA LEU A 134 7.55 -4.85 5.75
C LEU A 134 8.49 -5.80 6.49
N ALA A 135 9.68 -6.06 5.93
CA ALA A 135 10.65 -6.99 6.50
C ALA A 135 11.04 -6.66 7.96
N SER A 136 11.06 -5.36 8.32
CA SER A 136 11.30 -4.87 9.68
C SER A 136 10.26 -5.32 10.70
N GLY A 137 9.06 -5.72 10.26
CA GLY A 137 7.95 -6.15 11.11
C GLY A 137 7.24 -5.04 11.87
N ASN A 138 7.65 -3.77 11.72
CA ASN A 138 7.10 -2.65 12.49
C ASN A 138 6.11 -1.79 11.71
N SER A 139 6.00 -2.01 10.40
CA SER A 139 5.09 -1.27 9.53
C SER A 139 4.39 -2.20 8.55
N ILE A 140 3.21 -1.78 8.12
CA ILE A 140 2.44 -2.39 7.04
C ILE A 140 2.37 -1.38 5.90
N VAL A 141 2.58 -1.85 4.67
CA VAL A 141 2.26 -1.10 3.46
C VAL A 141 0.96 -1.66 2.86
N PHE A 142 -0.03 -0.80 2.72
CA PHE A 142 -1.23 -1.05 1.92
C PHE A 142 -0.92 -0.73 0.47
N LEU A 143 -0.70 -1.76 -0.35
CA LEU A 143 -0.57 -1.60 -1.79
C LEU A 143 -1.94 -1.73 -2.45
N CYS A 144 -2.39 -0.66 -3.08
CA CYS A 144 -3.76 -0.55 -3.57
C CYS A 144 -3.88 0.30 -4.85
N SER A 145 -5.05 0.20 -5.45
CA SER A 145 -5.53 1.05 -6.56
C SER A 145 -6.95 1.52 -6.27
N PRO A 146 -7.40 2.61 -6.91
CA PRO A 146 -8.82 2.93 -7.01
C PRO A 146 -9.64 1.74 -7.56
#